data_AF-E4PN23-F1
#
_entry.id   AF-E4PN23-F1
#
_cell.length_a   1.000
_cell.length_b   1.000
_cell.length_c   1.000
_cell.angle_alpha   90.00
_cell.angle_beta   90.00
_cell.angle_gamma   90.00
#
_symmetry.space_group_name_H-M   'P 1'
#
loop_
_entity.id
_entity.type
_entity.pdbx_description
1 polymer ?
#
loop_
_entity_poly.entity_id
_entity_poly.type
_entity_poly.pdbx_seq_one_letter_code
_entity_poly.pdbx_strand_id
1 'polypeptide(L)'
;MPVATGQIRDASKRGLFIATDYTDVQLNQTVELEFRFPDTQEKRFRRLKAHVVRKSDRGLGVDFEGVENDSFTISSLINWLKNHHMPVNYFPARRKQA
;
A
#
# COMPACT_ATOMS: atom_id res chain seq x y z
N MET A 1 16.63 -9.71 6.53
CA MET A 1 15.21 -9.33 6.46
C MET A 1 14.68 -9.75 5.09
N PRO A 2 13.54 -10.45 5.00
CA PRO A 2 12.91 -10.71 3.71
C PRO A 2 12.48 -9.38 3.08
N VAL A 3 12.70 -9.25 1.78
CA VAL A 3 12.30 -8.07 0.98
C VAL A 3 11.36 -8.55 -0.11
N ALA A 4 10.21 -7.90 -0.21
CA ALA A 4 9.22 -8.15 -1.25
C ALA A 4 9.03 -6.88 -2.07
N THR A 5 8.71 -7.06 -3.36
CA THR A 5 8.32 -5.97 -4.24
C THR A 5 6.83 -6.03 -4.51
N GLY A 6 6.27 -4.88 -4.85
CA GLY A 6 4.85 -4.75 -5.10
C GLY A 6 4.51 -3.39 -5.68
N GLN A 7 3.23 -3.20 -5.97
CA GLN A 7 2.70 -1.94 -6.47
C GLN A 7 1.72 -1.38 -5.45
N ILE A 8 1.93 -0.13 -5.02
CA ILE A 8 0.92 0.61 -4.29
C ILE A 8 -0.19 0.92 -5.29
N ARG A 9 -1.37 0.35 -5.06
CA ARG A 9 -2.50 0.42 -5.98
C ARG A 9 -3.59 1.38 -5.51
N ASP A 10 -3.67 1.59 -4.20
CA ASP A 10 -4.56 2.58 -3.60
C ASP A 10 -4.00 3.07 -2.27
N ALA A 11 -4.34 4.31 -1.93
CA ALA A 11 -3.87 4.99 -0.73
C ALA A 11 -4.94 5.92 -0.17
N SER A 12 -5.01 5.93 1.15
CA SER A 12 -5.79 6.89 1.94
C SER A 12 -4.91 7.48 3.03
N LYS A 13 -5.45 8.44 3.79
CA LYS A 13 -4.78 8.97 4.98
C LYS A 13 -4.53 7.91 6.05
N ARG A 14 -5.33 6.84 6.05
CA ARG A 14 -5.25 5.77 7.05
C ARG A 14 -4.37 4.61 6.60
N GLY A 15 -4.25 4.34 5.31
CA GLY A 15 -3.60 3.11 4.90
C GLY A 15 -3.50 2.95 3.40
N LEU A 16 -2.91 1.83 2.99
CA LEU A 16 -2.59 1.53 1.61
C LEU A 16 -3.07 0.13 1.25
N PHE A 17 -3.26 -0.10 -0.04
CA PHE A 17 -3.24 -1.44 -0.59
C PHE A 17 -2.02 -1.64 -1.47
N ILE A 18 -1.29 -2.72 -1.21
CA ILE A 18 -0.10 -3.11 -1.96
C ILE A 18 -0.41 -4.40 -2.70
N ALA A 19 -0.41 -4.36 -4.03
CA ALA A 19 -0.46 -5.57 -4.85
C ALA A 19 0.91 -6.24 -4.84
N THR A 20 0.97 -7.46 -4.33
CA THR A 20 2.17 -8.28 -4.23
C THR A 20 1.75 -9.74 -4.20
N ASP A 21 2.62 -10.62 -4.68
CA ASP A 21 2.51 -12.08 -4.56
C ASP A 21 3.17 -12.61 -3.27
N TYR A 22 3.78 -11.73 -2.47
CA TYR A 22 4.42 -12.09 -1.21
C TYR A 22 3.37 -12.40 -0.13
N THR A 23 3.40 -13.65 0.36
CA THR A 23 2.42 -14.18 1.31
C THR A 23 2.96 -14.39 2.72
N ASP A 24 4.29 -14.36 2.89
CA ASP A 24 5.00 -14.63 4.13
C ASP A 24 5.04 -13.38 5.05
N VAL A 25 3.85 -12.88 5.37
CA VAL A 25 3.62 -11.76 6.29
C VAL A 25 2.45 -12.09 7.20
N GLN A 26 2.50 -11.69 8.46
CA GLN A 26 1.45 -11.95 9.44
C GLN A 26 0.51 -10.75 9.58
N LEU A 27 -0.72 -10.99 10.03
CA LEU A 27 -1.60 -9.91 10.47
C LEU A 27 -0.97 -9.21 11.69
N ASN A 28 -1.20 -7.90 11.80
CA ASN A 28 -0.64 -7.00 12.81
C ASN A 28 0.89 -6.85 12.77
N GLN A 29 1.58 -7.54 11.86
CA GLN A 29 3.01 -7.34 11.65
C GLN A 29 3.27 -5.92 11.14
N THR A 30 4.21 -5.23 11.77
CA THR A 30 4.73 -3.96 11.26
C THR A 30 5.65 -4.22 10.07
N VAL A 31 5.40 -3.54 8.97
CA VAL A 31 6.21 -3.56 7.76
C VAL A 31 6.73 -2.16 7.46
N GLU A 32 7.91 -2.09 6.85
CA GLU A 32 8.46 -0.86 6.30
C GLU A 32 8.31 -0.90 4.77
N LEU A 33 7.80 0.19 4.23
CA LEU A 33 7.48 0.37 2.83
C LEU A 33 8.44 1.40 2.27
N GLU A 34 9.26 0.97 1.31
CA GLU A 34 10.15 1.86 0.60
C GLU A 34 9.66 2.00 -0.85
N PHE A 35 9.43 3.23 -1.31
CA PHE A 35 8.92 3.48 -2.65
C PHE A 35 9.49 4.75 -3.27
N ARG A 36 9.32 4.86 -4.60
CA ARG A 36 9.66 6.04 -5.40
C ARG A 36 8.54 6.32 -6.40
N PHE A 37 8.36 7.57 -6.79
CA PHE A 37 7.46 7.91 -7.88
C PHE A 37 8.16 7.65 -9.23
N PRO A 38 7.55 6.89 -10.16
CA PRO A 38 8.12 6.57 -11.46
C PRO A 38 8.60 7.79 -12.27
N ASP A 39 7.85 8.89 -12.21
CA ASP A 39 8.03 10.05 -13.11
C ASP A 39 8.91 11.15 -12.51
N THR A 40 9.40 10.96 -11.28
CA THR A 40 10.29 11.91 -10.63
C THR A 40 11.73 11.48 -10.82
N GLN A 41 12.63 12.40 -11.21
CA GLN A 41 14.09 12.19 -11.12
C GLN A 41 14.58 12.16 -9.65
N GLU A 42 13.67 12.01 -8.69
CA GLU A 42 13.94 11.97 -7.27
C GLU A 42 14.76 10.70 -6.98
N LYS A 43 16.04 10.90 -6.64
CA LYS A 43 16.96 9.80 -6.29
C LYS A 43 16.67 9.20 -4.92
N ARG A 44 15.79 9.83 -4.12
CA ARG A 44 15.53 9.44 -2.73
C ARG A 44 14.28 8.59 -2.66
N PHE A 45 14.41 7.44 -2.02
CA PHE A 45 13.28 6.64 -1.62
C PHE A 45 12.52 7.31 -0.47
N ARG A 46 11.21 7.16 -0.48
CA ARG A 46 10.33 7.53 0.62
C ARG A 46 10.00 6.29 1.42
N ARG A 47 9.92 6.44 2.75
CA ARG A 47 9.69 5.35 3.68
C ARG A 47 8.44 5.59 4.50
N LEU A 48 7.64 4.55 4.66
CA LEU A 48 6.47 4.52 5.54
C LEU A 48 6.50 3.26 6.39
N LYS A 49 6.03 3.34 7.63
CA LYS A 49 5.74 2.18 8.47
C LYS A 49 4.24 1.92 8.47
N ALA A 50 3.83 0.67 8.48
CA ALA A 50 2.42 0.31 8.52
C ALA A 50 2.22 -1.07 9.14
N HIS A 51 1.01 -1.35 9.63
CA HIS A 51 0.60 -2.65 10.12
C HIS A 51 -0.23 -3.38 9.08
N VAL A 52 0.03 -4.67 8.88
CA VAL A 52 -0.80 -5.49 8.01
C VAL A 52 -2.14 -5.77 8.68
N VAL A 53 -3.22 -5.20 8.14
CA VAL A 53 -4.59 -5.37 8.66
C VAL A 53 -5.43 -6.31 7.79
N ARG A 54 -4.99 -6.60 6.56
CA ARG A 54 -5.68 -7.54 5.66
C ARG A 54 -4.69 -8.26 4.74
N LYS A 55 -4.93 -9.54 4.51
CA LYS A 55 -4.27 -10.34 3.48
C LYS A 55 -5.28 -10.79 2.43
N SER A 56 -4.82 -10.95 1.19
CA SER A 56 -5.57 -11.51 0.07
C SER A 56 -4.62 -12.15 -0.93
N ASP A 57 -5.14 -12.96 -1.83
CA ASP A 57 -4.36 -13.58 -2.92
C ASP A 57 -3.74 -12.57 -3.89
N ARG A 58 -4.19 -11.30 -3.82
CA ARG A 58 -3.76 -10.22 -4.72
C ARG A 58 -2.97 -9.12 -4.02
N GLY A 59 -2.66 -9.30 -2.74
CA GLY A 59 -1.87 -8.33 -1.98
C GLY A 59 -2.34 -8.08 -0.55
N LEU A 60 -1.85 -6.97 -0.01
CA LEU A 60 -1.89 -6.63 1.41
C LEU A 60 -2.59 -5.29 1.63
N GLY A 61 -3.52 -5.26 2.58
CA GLY A 61 -4.06 -4.03 3.14
C GLY A 61 -3.28 -3.67 4.40
N VAL A 62 -2.77 -2.44 4.45
CA VAL A 62 -1.97 -1.94 5.57
C VAL A 62 -2.56 -0.66 6.15
N ASP A 63 -2.39 -0.45 7.44
CA ASP A 63 -2.86 0.72 8.20
C ASP A 63 -1.67 1.45 8.83
N PHE A 64 -1.74 2.78 8.88
CA PHE A 64 -0.76 3.67 9.50
C PHE A 64 -1.09 3.97 10.97
N GLU A 65 -2.21 3.47 11.49
CA GLU A 65 -2.58 3.65 12.89
C GLU A 65 -1.48 3.13 13.85
N GLY A 66 -1.11 3.94 14.85
CA GLY A 66 -0.08 3.57 15.83
C GLY A 66 1.36 3.72 15.37
N VAL A 67 1.61 4.20 14.14
CA VAL A 67 2.96 4.45 13.62
C VAL A 67 3.14 5.87 13.11
N GLU A 68 4.25 6.48 13.49
CA GLU A 68 4.60 7.84 13.03
C GLU A 68 5.09 7.80 11.58
N ASN A 69 4.37 8.50 10.72
CA ASN A 69 4.70 8.67 9.31
C ASN A 69 4.64 10.14 8.93
N ASP A 70 5.46 10.53 7.95
CA ASP A 70 5.43 11.87 7.40
C ASP A 70 4.12 12.12 6.63
N SER A 71 3.30 13.03 7.15
CA SER A 71 2.01 13.40 6.55
C SER A 71 2.14 13.99 5.15
N PHE A 72 3.26 14.64 4.85
CA PHE A 72 3.55 15.18 3.52
C PHE A 72 3.78 14.05 2.51
N THR A 73 4.52 13.01 2.89
CA THR A 73 4.74 11.80 2.08
C THR A 73 3.44 11.08 1.76
N ILE A 74 2.56 10.89 2.75
CA ILE A 74 1.24 10.27 2.55
C ILE A 74 0.40 11.12 1.57
N SER A 75 0.35 12.44 1.80
CA SER A 75 -0.42 13.36 0.95
C SER A 75 0.09 13.39 -0.49
N SER A 76 1.42 13.37 -0.67
CA SER A 76 2.07 13.29 -1.98
C SER A 76 1.71 12.00 -2.71
N LEU A 77 1.72 10.86 -2.00
CA LEU A 77 1.36 9.56 -2.57
C LEU A 77 -0.10 9.51 -3.03
N ILE A 78 -1.02 9.98 -2.17
CA ILE A 78 -2.45 10.05 -2.52
C ILE A 78 -2.65 10.94 -3.75
N ASN A 79 -1.99 12.10 -3.81
CA ASN A 79 -2.11 13.01 -4.94
C ASN A 79 -1.54 12.39 -6.22
N TRP A 80 -0.40 11.72 -6.14
CA TRP A 80 0.21 11.05 -7.30
C TRP A 80 -0.70 9.96 -7.85
N LEU A 81 -1.27 9.10 -7.01
CA LEU A 81 -2.19 8.03 -7.43
C LEU A 81 -3.47 8.57 -8.07
N LYS A 82 -4.03 9.69 -7.56
CA LYS A 82 -5.22 10.32 -8.15
C LYS A 82 -4.96 10.79 -9.58
N ASN A 83 -3.78 11.38 -9.81
CA ASN A 83 -3.39 11.92 -11.12
C ASN A 83 -2.94 10.83 -12.10
N HIS A 84 -2.52 9.66 -11.60
CA HIS A 84 -2.06 8.53 -12.40
C HIS A 84 -3.04 7.35 -12.30
N HIS A 85 -4.34 7.67 -12.43
CA HIS A 85 -5.45 6.73 -12.25
C HIS A 85 -5.20 5.40 -12.94
N MET A 86 -4.89 4.37 -12.15
CA MET A 86 -4.89 2.99 -12.58
C MET A 86 -6.32 2.47 -12.41
N PRO A 87 -6.97 1.85 -13.40
CA PRO A 87 -8.28 1.25 -13.20
C PRO A 87 -8.18 0.14 -12.14
N VAL A 88 -9.04 0.21 -11.13
CA VAL A 88 -8.96 -0.67 -9.96
C VAL A 88 -10.25 -1.46 -9.77
N ASN A 89 -10.17 -2.79 -9.93
CA ASN A 89 -11.26 -3.72 -9.58
C ASN A 89 -10.93 -4.42 -8.25
N TYR A 90 -11.16 -3.75 -7.12
CA TYR A 90 -10.74 -4.26 -5.80
C TYR A 90 -11.61 -5.36 -5.21
N PHE A 91 -12.88 -5.40 -5.58
CA PHE A 91 -13.84 -6.28 -4.94
C PHE A 91 -14.52 -7.08 -6.02
N PRO A 92 -14.36 -8.42 -6.08
CA PRO A 92 -15.42 -9.21 -6.66
C PRO A 92 -16.68 -8.88 -5.85
N ALA A 93 -17.73 -8.42 -6.52
CA ALA A 93 -19.03 -8.22 -5.90
C ALA A 93 -19.35 -9.48 -5.09
N ARG A 94 -19.69 -9.32 -3.79
CA ARG A 94 -20.15 -10.45 -2.97
C ARG A 94 -21.20 -11.19 -3.79
N ARG A 95 -20.90 -12.43 -4.22
CA ARG A 95 -21.93 -13.32 -4.78
C ARG A 95 -22.99 -13.44 -3.70
N LYS A 96 -24.17 -12.86 -3.92
CA LYS A 96 -25.37 -13.23 -3.17
C LYS A 96 -25.56 -14.73 -3.42
N GLN A 97 -25.30 -15.54 -2.40
CA GLN A 97 -25.80 -16.91 -2.41
C GLN A 97 -27.33 -16.80 -2.37
N ALA A 98 -27.95 -17.35 -3.40
CA ALA A 98 -29.38 -17.61 -3.46
C ALA A 98 -29.70 -18.87 -2.65
#